data_AF-A0A3D5EGB6-F1
#
_entry.id   AF-A0A3D5EGB6-F1
#
_cell.length_a   1.000
_cell.length_b   1.000
_cell.length_c   1.000
_cell.angle_alpha   90.00
_cell.angle_beta   90.00
_cell.angle_gamma   90.00
#
_symmetry.space_group_name_H-M   'P 1'
#
loop_
_entity.id
_entity.type
_entity.pdbx_description
1 polymer ?
#
loop_
_entity_poly.entity_id
_entity_poly.type
_entity_poly.pdbx_seq_one_letter_code
_entity_poly.pdbx_strand_id
1 'polypeptide(L)'
;MPKHFISRMVGKLAAAKAGGLTTALIKLFIKQYKIDMSEAKYPDPAHYKTFNEFFTRPLKEGIRPLAEESDIIAHPVDGAISQLGDVVDGQIIQAKGHDYSLQALLGGKEEDTAPFLGGKFATIYLAPKDYHRIHMPVDGTLSKMIYVPGDLFSVNPLTAQNVPNLFARNER
;
A
#
# COMPACT_ATOMS: atom_id res chain seq x y z
N MET A 1 -15.13 11.11 13.10
CA MET A 1 -14.23 10.30 13.95
C MET A 1 -12.84 10.91 13.95
N PRO A 2 -12.14 11.01 15.11
CA PRO A 2 -10.79 11.55 15.21
C PRO A 2 -9.74 10.52 14.70
N LYS A 3 -9.49 10.52 13.39
CA LYS A 3 -8.75 9.45 12.69
C LYS A 3 -7.29 9.29 13.16
N HIS A 4 -6.57 10.40 13.37
CA HIS A 4 -5.18 10.35 13.83
C HIS A 4 -5.03 9.77 15.23
N PHE A 5 -5.98 10.05 16.14
CA PHE A 5 -5.94 9.49 17.49
C PHE A 5 -6.16 7.97 17.45
N ILE A 6 -7.14 7.51 16.68
CA ILE A 6 -7.42 6.08 16.49
C ILE A 6 -6.21 5.39 15.86
N SER A 7 -5.62 5.96 14.80
CA SER A 7 -4.43 5.42 14.13
C SER A 7 -3.26 5.25 15.11
N ARG A 8 -2.98 6.27 15.94
CA ARG A 8 -1.92 6.20 16.96
C ARG A 8 -2.20 5.14 18.02
N MET A 9 -3.46 4.98 18.46
CA MET A 9 -3.81 3.94 19.41
C MET A 9 -3.68 2.54 18.82
N VAL A 10 -4.17 2.33 17.60
CA VAL A 10 -4.04 1.05 16.88
C VAL A 10 -2.57 0.75 16.63
N GLY A 11 -1.76 1.73 16.23
CA GLY A 11 -0.31 1.56 16.03
C GLY A 11 0.42 1.15 17.33
N LYS A 12 0.07 1.77 18.47
CA LYS A 12 0.63 1.40 19.77
C LYS A 12 0.23 -0.02 20.18
N LEU A 13 -1.03 -0.40 19.99
CA LEU A 13 -1.52 -1.75 20.27
C LEU A 13 -0.87 -2.78 19.35
N ALA A 14 -0.72 -2.46 18.06
CA ALA A 14 -0.11 -3.34 17.07
C ALA A 14 1.40 -3.53 17.30
N ALA A 15 2.07 -2.53 17.90
CA ALA A 15 3.48 -2.60 18.31
C ALA A 15 3.70 -3.25 19.69
N ALA A 16 2.64 -3.48 20.47
CA ALA A 16 2.75 -4.05 21.80
C ALA A 16 3.11 -5.56 21.74
N LYS A 17 4.06 -5.96 22.60
CA LYS A 17 4.49 -7.35 22.77
C LYS A 17 3.68 -8.02 23.88
N ALA A 18 2.42 -8.33 23.60
CA ALA A 18 1.47 -8.87 24.59
C ALA A 18 1.37 -10.40 24.60
N GLY A 19 2.36 -11.10 24.01
CA GLY A 19 2.45 -12.57 24.01
C GLY A 19 1.18 -13.22 23.47
N GLY A 20 0.51 -14.02 24.31
CA GLY A 20 -0.70 -14.77 23.92
C GLY A 20 -1.84 -13.91 23.37
N LEU A 21 -1.98 -12.65 23.82
CA LEU A 21 -2.99 -11.73 23.28
C LEU A 21 -2.65 -11.33 21.84
N THR A 22 -1.38 -11.02 21.56
CA THR A 22 -0.90 -10.72 20.20
C THR A 22 -1.15 -11.92 19.29
N THR A 23 -0.78 -13.13 19.74
CA THR A 23 -0.99 -14.37 18.97
C THR A 23 -2.48 -14.62 18.69
N ALA A 24 -3.37 -14.38 19.67
CA ALA A 24 -4.81 -14.53 19.49
C ALA A 24 -5.37 -13.54 18.46
N LEU A 25 -4.93 -12.28 18.51
CA LEU A 25 -5.30 -11.25 17.55
C LEU A 25 -4.85 -11.61 16.13
N ILE A 26 -3.61 -12.07 15.97
CA ILE A 26 -3.09 -12.52 14.67
C ILE A 26 -3.93 -13.68 14.12
N LYS A 27 -4.23 -14.69 14.94
CA LYS A 27 -5.06 -15.84 14.54
C LYS A 27 -6.46 -15.41 14.09
N LEU A 28 -7.09 -14.48 14.82
CA LEU A 28 -8.38 -13.91 14.45
C LEU A 28 -8.29 -13.20 13.09
N PHE A 29 -7.24 -12.40 12.89
CA PHE A 29 -7.03 -11.65 11.65
C PHE A 29 -6.78 -12.57 10.44
N ILE A 30 -5.95 -13.62 10.60
CA ILE A 30 -5.74 -14.66 9.58
C ILE A 30 -7.06 -15.29 9.17
N LYS A 31 -7.89 -15.67 10.14
CA LYS A 31 -9.20 -16.29 9.88
C LYS A 31 -10.16 -15.33 9.18
N GLN A 32 -10.25 -14.08 9.64
CA GLN A 32 -11.16 -13.07 9.10
C GLN A 32 -10.83 -12.71 7.65
N TYR A 33 -9.55 -12.51 7.34
CA TYR A 33 -9.07 -12.09 6.02
C TYR A 33 -8.62 -13.24 5.12
N LYS A 34 -8.74 -14.49 5.60
CA LYS A 34 -8.34 -15.71 4.89
C LYS A 34 -6.90 -15.64 4.37
N ILE A 35 -5.99 -15.28 5.27
CA ILE A 35 -4.58 -15.06 4.94
C ILE A 35 -3.91 -16.40 4.71
N ASP A 36 -3.25 -16.55 3.55
CA ASP A 36 -2.46 -17.74 3.26
C ASP A 36 -1.13 -17.68 4.02
N MET A 37 -1.04 -18.46 5.10
CA MET A 37 0.18 -18.59 5.88
C MET A 37 1.15 -19.63 5.31
N SER A 38 0.75 -20.41 4.29
CA SER A 38 1.64 -21.37 3.63
C SER A 38 2.75 -20.67 2.83
N GLU A 39 2.51 -19.43 2.41
CA GLU A 39 3.48 -18.58 1.70
C GLU A 39 4.46 -17.85 2.65
N ALA A 40 4.09 -17.66 3.91
CA ALA A 40 4.93 -16.94 4.87
C ALA A 40 6.22 -17.73 5.18
N LYS A 41 7.35 -17.03 5.35
CA LYS A 41 8.62 -17.64 5.79
C LYS A 41 8.46 -18.29 7.17
N TYR A 42 7.61 -17.71 8.03
CA TYR A 42 7.26 -18.22 9.34
C TYR A 42 5.74 -18.45 9.44
N PRO A 43 5.25 -19.66 9.10
CA PRO A 43 3.81 -19.93 9.07
C PRO A 43 3.11 -19.86 10.43
N ASP A 44 3.83 -20.11 11.53
CA ASP A 44 3.27 -20.13 12.88
C ASP A 44 2.98 -18.69 13.38
N PRO A 45 1.71 -18.34 13.67
CA PRO A 45 1.35 -17.04 14.24
C PRO A 45 2.07 -16.70 15.55
N ALA A 46 2.48 -17.70 16.34
CA ALA A 46 3.19 -17.49 17.60
C ALA A 46 4.65 -17.02 17.41
N HIS A 47 5.19 -17.10 16.19
CA HIS A 47 6.52 -16.57 15.86
C HIS A 47 6.59 -15.04 16.04
N TYR A 48 5.50 -14.34 15.67
CA TYR A 48 5.47 -12.89 15.60
C TYR A 48 5.23 -12.27 16.98
N LYS A 49 6.14 -11.38 17.42
CA LYS A 49 6.08 -10.75 18.75
C LYS A 49 5.08 -9.60 18.80
N THR A 50 4.75 -9.03 17.65
CA THR A 50 3.85 -7.89 17.50
C THR A 50 2.95 -8.10 16.29
N PHE A 51 1.80 -7.43 16.25
CA PHE A 51 0.93 -7.47 15.08
C PHE A 51 1.61 -6.82 13.85
N ASN A 52 2.40 -5.76 14.06
CA ASN A 52 3.16 -5.11 12.97
C ASN A 52 4.18 -6.04 12.30
N GLU A 53 4.85 -6.88 13.09
CA GLU A 53 5.77 -7.90 12.58
C GLU A 53 5.05 -8.95 11.71
N PHE A 54 3.85 -9.35 12.12
CA PHE A 54 2.97 -10.22 11.32
C PHE A 54 2.45 -9.52 10.06
N PHE A 55 2.03 -8.26 10.17
CA PHE A 55 1.49 -7.50 9.04
C PHE A 55 2.54 -7.32 7.94
N THR A 56 3.80 -7.14 8.34
CA THR A 56 4.96 -7.05 7.45
C THR A 56 5.74 -8.37 7.33
N ARG A 57 5.07 -9.52 7.53
CA ARG A 57 5.66 -10.86 7.49
C ARG A 57 6.50 -11.09 6.21
N PRO A 58 7.69 -11.67 6.31
CA PRO A 58 8.44 -12.10 5.12
C PRO A 58 7.76 -13.31 4.46
N LEU A 59 7.85 -13.37 3.13
CA LEU A 59 7.46 -14.55 2.34
C LEU A 59 8.62 -15.53 2.22
N LYS A 60 8.32 -16.79 1.89
CA LYS A 60 9.32 -17.80 1.52
C LYS A 60 10.12 -17.34 0.30
N GLU A 61 11.39 -17.71 0.25
CA GLU A 61 12.24 -17.41 -0.89
C GLU A 61 11.76 -18.17 -2.13
N GLY A 62 11.81 -17.53 -3.30
CA GLY A 62 11.46 -18.14 -4.59
C GLY A 62 9.97 -18.22 -4.93
N ILE A 63 9.03 -17.87 -4.03
CA ILE A 63 7.58 -17.99 -4.32
C ILE A 63 6.99 -16.83 -5.14
N ARG A 64 7.84 -15.83 -5.44
CA ARG A 64 7.54 -14.69 -6.32
C ARG A 64 8.71 -14.56 -7.32
N PRO A 65 8.81 -15.45 -8.32
CA PRO A 65 9.84 -15.34 -9.34
C PRO A 65 9.65 -14.03 -10.11
N LEU A 66 10.76 -13.34 -10.38
CA LEU A 66 10.78 -12.14 -11.21
C LEU A 66 11.01 -12.53 -12.67
N ALA A 67 10.50 -11.70 -13.58
CA ALA A 67 10.84 -11.80 -15.00
C ALA A 67 12.35 -11.57 -15.18
N GLU A 68 12.96 -12.30 -16.11
CA GLU A 68 14.40 -12.18 -16.42
C GLU A 68 14.64 -11.17 -17.56
N GLU A 69 13.60 -10.84 -18.31
CA GLU A 69 13.64 -9.95 -19.45
C GLU A 69 13.79 -8.49 -19.02
N SER A 70 14.76 -7.79 -19.63
CA SER A 70 15.11 -6.41 -19.29
C SER A 70 14.07 -5.36 -19.72
N ASP A 71 13.12 -5.72 -20.57
CA ASP A 71 12.05 -4.85 -21.07
C ASP A 71 10.71 -5.06 -20.34
N ILE A 72 10.70 -5.86 -19.27
CA ILE A 72 9.52 -6.10 -18.43
C ILE A 72 9.61 -5.31 -17.13
N ILE A 73 8.51 -4.63 -16.78
CA ILE A 73 8.34 -3.96 -15.48
C ILE A 73 7.68 -4.96 -14.53
N ALA A 74 8.36 -5.30 -13.44
CA ALA A 74 7.81 -6.20 -12.42
C ALA A 74 6.69 -5.51 -11.62
N HIS A 75 5.79 -6.30 -11.05
CA HIS A 75 4.80 -5.76 -10.12
C HIS A 75 5.45 -5.46 -8.76
N PRO A 76 5.27 -4.26 -8.21
CA PRO A 76 5.95 -3.85 -6.98
C PRO A 76 5.34 -4.47 -5.71
N VAL A 77 4.12 -5.00 -5.78
CA VAL A 77 3.35 -5.50 -4.63
C VAL A 77 2.42 -6.65 -5.02
N ASP A 78 2.04 -7.46 -4.02
CA ASP A 78 0.86 -8.32 -4.12
C ASP A 78 -0.39 -7.47 -3.89
N GLY A 79 -1.37 -7.53 -4.79
CA GLY A 79 -2.61 -6.76 -4.65
C GLY A 79 -3.50 -6.83 -5.89
N ALA A 80 -4.42 -5.88 -5.99
CA ALA A 80 -5.30 -5.74 -7.14
C ALA A 80 -5.15 -4.36 -7.78
N ILE A 81 -5.16 -4.31 -9.11
CA ILE A 81 -5.19 -3.04 -9.84
C ILE A 81 -6.53 -2.36 -9.54
N SER A 82 -6.46 -1.17 -8.93
CA SER A 82 -7.61 -0.30 -8.72
C SER A 82 -7.94 0.44 -10.01
N GLN A 83 -6.96 1.13 -10.59
CA GLN A 83 -7.06 1.86 -11.86
C GLN A 83 -5.69 1.82 -12.56
N LEU A 84 -5.68 1.87 -13.88
CA LEU A 84 -4.47 2.05 -14.70
C LEU A 84 -4.84 2.80 -15.97
N GLY A 85 -3.91 3.54 -16.55
CA GLY A 85 -4.16 4.26 -17.78
C GLY A 85 -3.16 5.38 -18.04
N ASP A 86 -3.58 6.34 -18.86
CA ASP A 86 -2.79 7.51 -19.21
C ASP A 86 -3.04 8.66 -18.23
N VAL A 87 -2.02 9.48 -18.01
CA VAL A 87 -2.15 10.78 -17.34
C VAL A 87 -2.59 11.80 -18.41
N VAL A 88 -3.83 12.25 -18.33
CA VAL A 88 -4.43 13.17 -19.32
C VAL A 88 -4.56 14.56 -18.70
N ASP A 89 -3.97 15.58 -19.34
CA ASP A 89 -4.00 16.98 -18.87
C ASP A 89 -3.62 17.15 -17.38
N GLY A 90 -2.64 16.36 -16.93
CA GLY A 90 -2.17 16.37 -15.53
C GLY A 90 -3.15 15.75 -14.53
N GLN A 91 -4.16 15.00 -14.99
CA GLN A 91 -5.14 14.28 -14.17
C GLN A 91 -4.93 12.77 -14.20
N ILE A 92 -5.28 12.12 -13.10
CA ILE A 92 -5.33 10.66 -12.95
C ILE A 92 -6.75 10.26 -12.54
N ILE A 93 -7.27 9.19 -13.13
CA ILE A 93 -8.54 8.61 -12.70
C ILE A 93 -8.39 7.87 -11.37
N GLN A 94 -9.19 8.26 -10.38
CA GLN A 94 -9.30 7.57 -9.10
C GLN A 94 -10.36 6.47 -9.14
N ALA A 95 -11.51 6.80 -9.72
CA ALA A 95 -12.65 5.91 -9.94
C ALA A 95 -13.57 6.54 -10.99
N LYS A 96 -14.61 5.81 -11.43
CA LYS A 96 -15.59 6.35 -12.40
C LYS A 96 -16.17 7.68 -11.90
N GLY A 97 -15.99 8.74 -12.69
CA GLY A 97 -16.48 10.09 -12.39
C GLY A 97 -15.64 10.87 -11.36
N HIS A 98 -14.48 10.36 -10.96
CA HIS A 98 -13.56 11.02 -10.04
C HIS A 98 -12.13 10.96 -10.55
N ASP A 99 -11.60 12.12 -10.87
CA ASP A 99 -10.20 12.34 -11.20
C ASP A 99 -9.52 13.17 -10.10
N TYR A 100 -8.20 13.17 -10.10
CA TYR A 100 -7.40 14.02 -9.22
C TYR A 100 -6.10 14.46 -9.91
N SER A 101 -5.61 15.63 -9.50
CA SER A 101 -4.41 16.22 -10.07
C SER A 101 -3.16 15.42 -9.69
N LEU A 102 -2.33 15.12 -10.70
CA LEU A 102 -0.99 14.57 -10.55
C LEU A 102 -0.11 15.51 -9.70
N GLN A 103 -0.20 16.82 -9.92
CA GLN A 103 0.54 17.80 -9.12
C GLN A 103 0.12 17.77 -7.66
N ALA A 104 -1.18 17.64 -7.39
CA ALA A 104 -1.68 17.47 -6.03
C ALA A 104 -1.15 16.17 -5.41
N LEU A 105 -1.09 15.06 -6.17
CA LEU A 105 -0.50 13.79 -5.72
C LEU A 105 0.99 13.94 -5.40
N LEU A 106 1.76 14.67 -6.21
CA LEU A 106 3.22 14.77 -6.07
C LEU A 106 3.70 15.90 -5.13
N GLY A 107 2.80 16.46 -4.31
CA GLY A 107 3.17 17.43 -3.27
C GLY A 107 3.20 18.88 -3.74
N GLY A 108 2.62 19.19 -4.91
CA GLY A 108 2.29 20.54 -5.35
C GLY A 108 3.34 21.23 -6.23
N LYS A 109 4.54 20.65 -6.40
CA LYS A 109 5.61 21.27 -7.19
C LYS A 109 5.54 20.86 -8.66
N GLU A 110 5.58 21.86 -9.54
CA GLU A 110 5.55 21.64 -11.00
C GLU A 110 6.80 20.89 -11.49
N GLU A 111 7.98 21.21 -10.95
CA GLU A 111 9.25 20.53 -11.26
C GLU A 111 9.20 19.01 -11.03
N ASP A 112 8.43 18.56 -10.04
CA ASP A 112 8.25 17.15 -9.71
C ASP A 112 7.18 16.48 -10.56
N THR A 113 6.29 17.27 -11.15
CA THR A 113 5.14 16.80 -11.92
C THR A 113 5.46 16.71 -13.40
N ALA A 114 6.23 17.67 -13.92
CA ALA A 114 6.54 17.81 -15.34
C ALA A 114 7.06 16.52 -16.01
N PRO A 115 7.93 15.70 -15.37
CA PRO A 115 8.41 14.46 -15.97
C PRO A 115 7.33 13.39 -16.23
N PHE A 116 6.18 13.49 -15.56
CA PHE A 116 5.11 12.48 -15.61
C PHE A 116 3.89 12.92 -16.43
N LEU A 117 3.87 14.16 -16.94
CA LEU A 117 2.81 14.66 -17.80
C LEU A 117 2.74 13.87 -19.12
N GLY A 118 1.55 13.43 -19.51
CA GLY A 118 1.36 12.55 -20.68
C GLY A 118 1.88 11.12 -20.49
N GLY A 119 2.31 10.77 -19.26
CA GLY A 119 2.80 9.45 -18.93
C GLY A 119 1.68 8.42 -18.67
N LYS A 120 2.05 7.29 -18.08
CA LYS A 120 1.13 6.23 -17.66
C LYS A 120 1.17 6.06 -16.14
N PHE A 121 0.05 5.60 -15.58
CA PHE A 121 -0.05 5.31 -14.17
C PHE A 121 -0.71 3.95 -13.92
N ALA A 122 -0.41 3.37 -12.76
CA ALA A 122 -1.13 2.23 -12.20
C ALA A 122 -1.29 2.43 -10.70
N THR A 123 -2.52 2.32 -10.21
CA THR A 123 -2.85 2.35 -8.78
C THR A 123 -3.17 0.94 -8.33
N ILE A 124 -2.38 0.40 -7.39
CA ILE A 124 -2.55 -0.96 -6.88
C ILE A 124 -3.02 -0.89 -5.43
N TYR A 125 -4.09 -1.61 -5.12
CA TYR A 125 -4.64 -1.74 -3.79
C TYR A 125 -4.14 -3.03 -3.12
N LEU A 126 -3.52 -2.89 -1.95
CA LEU A 126 -3.15 -4.00 -1.07
C LEU A 126 -4.27 -4.20 -0.07
N ALA A 127 -4.96 -5.34 -0.17
CA ALA A 127 -5.96 -5.74 0.79
C ALA A 127 -5.28 -6.22 2.08
N PRO A 128 -5.97 -6.21 3.24
CA PRO A 128 -5.40 -6.63 4.52
C PRO A 128 -4.81 -8.06 4.55
N LYS A 129 -5.20 -8.91 3.59
CA LYS A 129 -4.69 -10.28 3.45
C LYS A 129 -3.33 -10.37 2.76
N ASP A 130 -3.02 -9.40 1.92
CA ASP A 130 -1.88 -9.45 1.00
C ASP A 130 -0.55 -9.28 1.76
N TYR A 131 0.56 -9.41 1.04
CA TYR A 131 1.89 -9.14 1.56
C TYR A 131 2.18 -7.63 1.53
N HIS A 132 2.51 -7.04 2.68
CA HIS A 132 2.62 -5.59 2.86
C HIS A 132 4.06 -5.07 2.88
N ARG A 133 4.93 -5.61 2.02
CA ARG A 133 6.17 -4.90 1.66
C ARG A 133 6.16 -4.59 0.18
N ILE A 134 6.72 -3.43 -0.14
CA ILE A 134 6.82 -2.91 -1.51
C ILE A 134 8.23 -3.20 -2.00
N HIS A 135 8.33 -3.71 -3.22
CA HIS A 135 9.58 -3.97 -3.92
C HIS A 135 9.74 -3.05 -5.13
N MET A 136 10.97 -2.90 -5.59
CA MET A 136 11.25 -2.09 -6.78
C MET A 136 10.75 -2.82 -8.03
N PRO A 137 10.01 -2.15 -8.93
CA PRO A 137 9.50 -2.78 -10.15
C PRO A 137 10.57 -2.87 -11.25
N VAL A 138 11.64 -2.09 -11.16
CA VAL A 138 12.81 -2.04 -12.05
C VAL A 138 14.05 -1.59 -11.26
N ASP A 139 15.23 -1.80 -11.84
CA ASP A 139 16.47 -1.21 -11.32
C ASP A 139 16.43 0.33 -11.39
N GLY A 140 16.98 0.98 -10.38
CA GLY A 140 17.04 2.44 -10.33
C GLY A 140 17.85 2.99 -9.17
N THR A 141 18.19 4.26 -9.27
CA THR A 141 18.90 5.01 -8.22
C THR A 141 17.93 5.97 -7.55
N LEU A 142 17.85 5.92 -6.21
CA LEU A 142 17.02 6.85 -5.44
C LEU A 142 17.50 8.29 -5.67
N SER A 143 16.62 9.13 -6.20
CA SER A 143 16.90 10.55 -6.48
C SER A 143 16.20 11.51 -5.52
N LYS A 144 14.95 11.22 -5.14
CA LYS A 144 14.12 12.10 -4.31
C LYS A 144 13.15 11.29 -3.46
N MET A 145 12.88 11.78 -2.25
CA MET A 145 11.83 11.28 -1.37
C MET A 145 11.11 12.49 -0.77
N ILE A 146 9.78 12.51 -0.88
CA ILE A 146 8.93 13.61 -0.41
C ILE A 146 7.92 13.01 0.56
N TYR A 147 7.84 13.55 1.77
CA TYR A 147 6.77 13.25 2.70
C TYR A 147 5.72 14.35 2.61
N VAL A 148 4.46 13.97 2.39
CA VAL A 148 3.31 14.87 2.32
C VAL A 148 2.37 14.54 3.47
N PRO A 149 2.27 15.39 4.50
CA PRO A 149 1.31 15.17 5.58
C PRO A 149 -0.12 15.28 5.04
N GLY A 150 -1.04 14.51 5.62
CA GLY A 150 -2.41 14.48 5.14
C GLY A 150 -3.39 13.80 6.07
N ASP A 151 -4.60 13.58 5.57
CA ASP A 151 -5.66 12.85 6.23
C ASP A 151 -5.34 11.35 6.32
N LEU A 152 -6.09 10.62 7.16
CA LEU A 152 -5.99 9.14 7.28
C LEU A 152 -7.32 8.47 6.91
N PHE A 153 -7.82 8.74 5.71
CA PHE A 153 -8.98 8.00 5.20
C PHE A 153 -8.59 6.54 4.90
N SER A 154 -9.47 5.60 5.25
CA SER A 154 -9.34 4.22 4.80
C SER A 154 -9.39 4.19 3.27
N VAL A 155 -8.43 3.49 2.66
CA VAL A 155 -8.45 3.21 1.23
C VAL A 155 -9.11 1.85 1.00
N ASN A 156 -10.25 1.86 0.34
CA ASN A 156 -10.97 0.68 -0.13
C ASN A 156 -11.83 1.09 -1.35
N PRO A 157 -12.40 0.14 -2.11
CA PRO A 157 -13.16 0.46 -3.31
C PRO A 157 -14.33 1.45 -3.08
N LEU A 158 -15.00 1.35 -1.94
CA LEU A 158 -16.11 2.25 -1.60
C LEU A 158 -15.60 3.68 -1.36
N THR A 159 -14.54 3.86 -0.57
CA THR A 159 -14.00 5.20 -0.31
C THR A 159 -13.36 5.81 -1.54
N ALA A 160 -12.70 5.01 -2.38
CA ALA A 160 -12.15 5.47 -3.66
C ALA A 160 -13.23 6.02 -4.62
N GLN A 161 -14.45 5.48 -4.57
CA GLN A 161 -15.55 5.97 -5.41
C GLN A 161 -16.29 7.19 -4.85
N ASN A 162 -16.12 7.51 -3.56
CA ASN A 162 -16.98 8.49 -2.88
C ASN A 162 -16.22 9.63 -2.21
N VAL A 163 -14.91 9.49 -1.98
CA VAL A 163 -14.09 10.53 -1.35
C VAL A 163 -13.29 11.23 -2.45
N PRO A 164 -13.60 12.48 -2.82
CA PRO A 164 -12.85 13.19 -3.85
C PRO A 164 -11.41 13.44 -3.38
N ASN A 165 -10.46 13.33 -4.32
CA ASN A 165 -9.03 13.52 -4.09
C ASN A 165 -8.47 12.63 -2.96
N LEU A 166 -8.98 11.41 -2.80
CA LEU A 166 -8.64 10.52 -1.68
C LEU A 166 -7.12 10.36 -1.54
N PHE A 167 -6.44 10.06 -2.65
CA PHE A 167 -5.00 9.79 -2.65
C PHE A 167 -4.15 11.05 -2.47
N ALA A 168 -4.57 12.18 -3.03
CA ALA A 168 -3.86 13.45 -2.90
C ALA A 168 -4.03 14.09 -1.50
N ARG A 169 -5.09 13.72 -0.77
CA ARG A 169 -5.38 14.21 0.58
C ARG A 169 -4.78 13.36 1.68
N ASN A 170 -4.61 12.07 1.45
CA ASN A 170 -4.06 11.18 2.47
C ASN A 170 -2.56 11.43 2.70
N GLU A 171 -2.14 11.18 3.93
CA GLU A 171 -0.72 11.12 4.31
C GLU A 171 0.02 10.10 3.43
N ARG A 172 1.19 10.50 2.91
CA ARG A 172 2.02 9.69 1.99
C ARG A 172 3.47 10.14 1.96
#